data_AF-A0A848UVN0-F1
#
_entry.id   AF-A0A848UVN0-F1
#
_cell.length_a   1.000
_cell.length_b   1.000
_cell.length_c   1.000
_cell.angle_alpha   90.00
_cell.angle_beta   90.00
_cell.angle_gamma   90.00
#
_symmetry.space_group_name_H-M   'P 1'
#
loop_
_entity.id
_entity.type
_entity.pdbx_description
1 polymer ?
#
loop_
_entity_poly.entity_id
_entity_poly.type
_entity_poly.pdbx_seq_one_letter_code
_entity_poly.pdbx_strand_id
1 'polypeptide(L)'
;MNRLLSLLLVACASTAMATHNPVFSDDPLEITFYNADNQGWDYTTQQFLRELPAWQNFLAEHGTWYVHFNESNQKPHRAYGQPIAVAGMSAEEIALNFISNELGGFGLDVDELFVYATPETK
;
A
#
# COMPACT_ATOMS: atom_id res chain seq x y z
N MET A 1 37.03 -17.89 -45.19
CA MET A 1 35.76 -18.15 -44.48
C MET A 1 35.90 -18.06 -42.96
N ASN A 2 36.99 -18.53 -42.34
CA ASN A 2 37.14 -18.54 -40.88
C ASN A 2 37.34 -17.17 -40.20
N ARG A 3 37.74 -16.10 -40.91
CA ARG A 3 37.89 -14.76 -40.29
C ARG A 3 36.59 -13.94 -40.24
N LEU A 4 35.64 -14.22 -41.16
CA LEU A 4 34.30 -13.62 -41.10
C LEU A 4 33.46 -14.23 -39.96
N LEU A 5 33.64 -15.53 -39.70
CA LEU A 5 32.94 -16.22 -38.61
C LEU A 5 33.40 -15.73 -37.23
N SER A 6 34.69 -15.41 -37.07
CA SER A 6 35.23 -14.85 -35.82
C SER A 6 34.73 -13.43 -35.52
N LEU A 7 34.54 -12.61 -36.55
CA LEU A 7 34.02 -11.25 -36.41
C LEU A 7 32.54 -11.23 -36.03
N LEU A 8 31.75 -12.19 -36.54
CA LEU A 8 30.33 -12.30 -36.20
C LEU A 8 30.11 -12.79 -34.76
N LEU A 9 30.99 -13.63 -34.23
CA LEU A 9 30.87 -14.18 -32.88
C LEU A 9 31.14 -13.15 -31.77
N VAL A 10 32.00 -12.17 -32.03
CA VAL A 10 32.31 -11.08 -31.08
C VAL A 10 31.19 -10.04 -31.02
N ALA A 11 30.47 -9.81 -32.12
CA ALA A 11 29.37 -8.86 -32.17
C ALA A 11 28.12 -9.31 -31.39
N CYS A 12 27.95 -10.62 -31.14
CA CYS A 12 26.83 -11.15 -30.36
C CYS A 12 27.03 -11.07 -28.83
N ALA A 13 28.24 -10.77 -28.34
CA ALA A 13 28.51 -10.70 -26.90
C ALA A 13 28.20 -9.33 -26.27
N SER A 14 27.87 -8.30 -27.07
CA SER A 14 27.72 -6.92 -26.61
C SER A 14 26.29 -6.47 -26.28
N THR A 15 25.28 -7.34 -26.31
CA THR A 15 23.88 -6.96 -26.02
C THR A 15 23.36 -7.39 -24.65
N ALA A 16 24.26 -7.64 -23.69
CA ALA A 16 23.88 -7.97 -22.31
C ALA A 16 24.41 -6.94 -21.30
N MET A 17 23.99 -5.68 -21.44
CA MET A 17 24.01 -4.73 -20.33
C MET A 17 22.63 -4.07 -20.27
N ALA A 18 21.67 -4.78 -19.66
CA ALA A 18 20.49 -4.13 -19.14
C ALA A 18 20.96 -3.28 -17.95
N THR A 19 21.23 -1.99 -18.19
CA THR A 19 21.37 -1.04 -17.10
C THR A 19 19.98 -0.81 -16.53
N HIS A 20 19.62 -1.64 -15.55
CA HIS A 20 18.59 -1.35 -14.58
C HIS A 20 18.94 0.00 -13.94
N ASN A 21 18.29 1.06 -14.41
CA ASN A 21 18.32 2.36 -13.75
C ASN A 21 17.00 2.48 -13.00
N PRO A 22 16.90 1.99 -11.76
CA PRO A 22 15.82 2.44 -10.92
C PRO A 22 16.15 3.90 -10.66
N VAL A 23 15.29 4.80 -11.14
CA VAL A 23 15.23 6.12 -10.57
C VAL A 23 14.87 5.89 -9.10
N PHE A 24 15.87 5.84 -8.23
CA PHE A 24 15.65 5.92 -6.80
C PHE A 24 15.13 7.32 -6.55
N SER A 25 13.85 7.42 -6.19
CA SER A 25 13.40 8.59 -5.48
C SER A 25 13.99 8.44 -4.07
N ASP A 26 14.88 9.35 -3.69
CA ASP A 26 15.39 9.48 -2.31
C ASP A 26 14.36 10.26 -1.49
N ASP A 27 13.10 9.83 -1.52
CA ASP A 27 12.09 10.33 -0.59
C ASP A 27 12.07 9.39 0.63
N PRO A 28 12.48 9.87 1.82
CA PRO A 28 12.48 9.04 3.03
C PRO A 28 11.06 8.61 3.45
N LEU A 29 10.01 9.16 2.84
CA LEU A 29 8.61 8.77 3.01
C LEU A 29 8.10 7.88 1.86
N GLU A 30 8.93 7.57 0.86
CA GLU A 30 8.52 6.70 -0.24
C GLU A 30 8.29 5.27 0.24
N ILE A 31 7.03 4.85 0.19
CA ILE A 31 6.65 3.48 0.41
C ILE A 31 6.95 2.70 -0.88
N THR A 32 8.15 2.14 -0.97
CA THR A 32 8.44 1.09 -1.96
C THR A 32 7.62 -0.16 -1.63
N PHE A 33 7.22 -0.93 -2.64
CA PHE A 33 6.56 -2.22 -2.41
C PHE A 33 7.50 -3.10 -1.59
N TYR A 34 7.23 -3.21 -0.29
CA TYR A 34 7.87 -4.22 0.55
C TYR A 34 7.54 -5.58 -0.05
N ASN A 35 8.56 -6.35 -0.43
CA ASN A 35 8.43 -7.70 -1.02
C ASN A 35 7.91 -8.74 0.02
N ALA A 36 6.90 -8.40 0.84
CA ALA A 36 6.12 -9.33 1.65
C ALA A 36 5.25 -10.25 0.76
N ASP A 37 4.97 -9.83 -0.47
CA ASP A 37 4.01 -10.45 -1.38
C ASP A 37 4.33 -11.92 -1.75
N ASN A 38 5.45 -12.47 -1.31
CA ASN A 38 5.80 -13.88 -1.51
C ASN A 38 5.44 -14.80 -0.32
N GLN A 39 4.92 -14.23 0.78
CA GLN A 39 4.21 -14.99 1.81
C GLN A 39 2.72 -14.69 1.63
N GLY A 40 1.97 -15.66 1.09
CA GLY A 40 0.51 -15.55 1.05
C GLY A 40 -0.07 -15.31 2.44
N TRP A 41 -1.28 -14.75 2.50
CA TRP A 41 -1.95 -14.47 3.78
C TRP A 41 -2.19 -15.75 4.58
N ASP A 42 -1.87 -15.73 5.87
CA ASP A 42 -2.27 -16.79 6.77
C ASP A 42 -3.76 -16.62 7.13
N TYR A 43 -4.58 -17.57 6.67
CA TYR A 43 -6.01 -17.58 6.95
C TYR A 43 -6.32 -17.49 8.44
N THR A 44 -5.54 -18.16 9.29
CA THR A 44 -5.78 -18.19 10.75
C THR A 44 -5.51 -16.81 11.35
N THR A 45 -4.38 -16.20 11.00
CA THR A 45 -4.03 -14.84 11.43
C THR A 45 -5.05 -13.82 10.92
N GLN A 46 -5.45 -13.88 9.65
CA GLN A 46 -6.48 -12.99 9.12
C GLN A 46 -7.81 -13.12 9.86
N GLN A 47 -8.21 -14.36 10.19
CA GLN A 47 -9.45 -14.58 10.94
C GLN A 47 -9.35 -14.05 12.37
N PHE A 48 -8.24 -14.30 13.05
CA PHE A 48 -7.98 -13.75 14.37
C PHE A 48 -8.05 -12.21 14.37
N LEU A 49 -7.43 -11.55 13.37
CA LEU A 49 -7.46 -10.08 13.26
C LEU A 49 -8.88 -9.55 13.00
N ARG A 50 -9.71 -10.28 12.25
CA ARG A 50 -11.14 -9.93 12.10
C ARG A 50 -11.92 -10.10 13.40
N GLU A 51 -11.51 -10.97 14.31
CA GLU A 51 -12.20 -11.17 15.60
C GLU A 51 -11.82 -10.12 16.65
N LEU A 52 -10.80 -9.29 16.38
CA LEU A 52 -10.41 -8.23 17.29
C LEU A 52 -11.50 -7.16 17.47
N PRO A 53 -11.60 -6.53 18.65
CA PRO A 53 -12.64 -5.55 18.95
C PRO A 53 -12.71 -4.38 17.96
N ALA A 54 -11.57 -3.89 17.47
CA ALA A 54 -11.53 -2.76 16.53
C ALA A 54 -12.35 -3.03 15.26
N TRP A 55 -12.18 -4.22 14.66
CA TRP A 55 -12.92 -4.59 13.45
C TRP A 55 -14.37 -4.95 13.75
N GLN A 56 -14.64 -5.66 14.85
CA GLN A 56 -15.99 -6.03 15.23
C GLN A 56 -16.86 -4.80 15.55
N ASN A 57 -16.29 -3.78 16.20
CA ASN A 57 -16.99 -2.53 16.46
C ASN A 57 -17.28 -1.78 15.14
N PHE A 58 -16.31 -1.71 14.23
CA PHE A 58 -16.52 -1.12 12.90
C PHE A 58 -17.65 -1.82 12.14
N LEU A 59 -17.71 -3.15 12.15
CA LEU A 59 -18.80 -3.91 11.54
C LEU A 59 -20.16 -3.71 12.23
N ALA A 60 -20.17 -3.52 13.55
CA ALA A 60 -21.41 -3.26 14.29
C ALA A 60 -22.06 -1.94 13.85
N GLU A 61 -21.27 -0.95 13.44
CA GLU A 61 -21.73 0.37 13.01
C GLU A 61 -22.03 0.42 11.50
N HIS A 62 -21.19 -0.21 10.67
CA HIS A 62 -21.25 -0.07 9.21
C HIS A 62 -21.75 -1.32 8.47
N GLY A 63 -22.15 -2.36 9.20
CA GLY A 63 -22.72 -3.57 8.64
C GLY A 63 -21.72 -4.36 7.79
N THR A 64 -22.09 -4.69 6.55
CA THR A 64 -21.27 -5.58 5.71
C THR A 64 -20.09 -4.85 5.09
N TRP A 65 -18.94 -5.03 5.72
CA TRP A 65 -17.63 -4.70 5.18
C TRP A 65 -16.71 -5.92 5.20
N TYR A 66 -15.74 -5.94 4.29
CA TYR A 66 -14.69 -6.94 4.23
C TYR A 66 -13.33 -6.27 4.40
N VAL A 67 -12.36 -7.01 4.96
CA VAL A 67 -11.01 -6.51 5.21
C VAL A 67 -9.96 -7.58 4.96
N HIS A 68 -8.83 -7.14 4.44
CA HIS A 68 -7.55 -7.84 4.53
C HIS A 68 -6.59 -6.99 5.35
N PHE A 69 -6.01 -7.62 6.37
CA PHE A 69 -5.04 -6.98 7.23
C PHE A 69 -3.63 -7.15 6.68
N ASN A 70 -2.79 -6.16 6.94
CA ASN A 70 -1.36 -6.38 6.92
C ASN A 70 -0.98 -7.09 8.22
N GLU A 71 -0.57 -8.36 8.13
CA GLU A 71 -0.28 -9.20 9.30
C GLU A 71 0.93 -8.71 10.10
N SER A 72 1.86 -7.99 9.47
CA SER A 72 3.06 -7.47 10.13
C SER A 72 2.78 -6.34 11.11
N ASN A 73 1.79 -5.50 10.81
CA ASN A 73 1.41 -4.34 11.65
C ASN A 73 -0.02 -4.41 12.19
N GLN A 74 -0.77 -5.45 11.83
CA GLN A 74 -2.14 -5.75 12.27
C GLN A 74 -3.17 -4.68 11.90
N LYS A 75 -2.85 -3.79 10.95
CA LYS A 75 -3.75 -2.72 10.49
C LYS A 75 -4.45 -3.14 9.19
N PRO A 76 -5.66 -2.60 8.90
CA PRO A 76 -6.33 -2.82 7.63
C PRO A 76 -5.43 -2.38 6.46
N HIS A 77 -5.17 -3.29 5.52
CA HIS A 77 -4.46 -2.96 4.28
C HIS A 77 -5.45 -2.66 3.14
N ARG A 78 -6.57 -3.40 3.11
CA ARG A 78 -7.67 -3.19 2.18
C ARG A 78 -8.98 -3.41 2.90
N ALA A 79 -9.94 -2.50 2.72
CA ALA A 79 -11.30 -2.66 3.21
C ALA A 79 -12.30 -2.19 2.15
N TYR A 80 -13.43 -2.88 2.02
CA TYR A 80 -14.49 -2.53 1.05
C TYR A 80 -15.87 -2.94 1.56
N GLY A 81 -16.86 -2.10 1.28
CA GLY A 81 -18.24 -2.27 1.75
C GLY A 81 -19.15 -1.15 1.26
N GLN A 82 -20.25 -0.93 1.96
CA GLN A 82 -21.18 0.15 1.64
C GLN A 82 -20.56 1.53 1.90
N PRO A 83 -20.92 2.57 1.12
CA PRO A 83 -20.42 3.93 1.38
C PRO A 83 -20.74 4.41 2.79
N ILE A 84 -19.76 5.04 3.43
CA ILE A 84 -19.91 5.68 4.75
C ILE A 84 -20.10 7.18 4.53
N ALA A 85 -21.17 7.74 5.07
CA ALA A 85 -21.42 9.16 5.03
C ALA A 85 -20.60 9.86 6.12
N VAL A 86 -19.69 10.74 5.71
CA VAL A 86 -18.79 11.45 6.62
C VAL A 86 -19.03 12.95 6.48
N ALA A 87 -19.19 13.64 7.61
CA ALA A 87 -19.38 15.09 7.63
C ALA A 87 -18.09 15.83 7.27
N GLY A 88 -18.22 16.97 6.61
CA GLY A 88 -17.12 17.89 6.34
C GLY A 88 -17.43 18.81 5.16
N MET A 89 -16.76 19.96 5.11
CA MET A 89 -16.91 20.97 4.05
C MET A 89 -15.81 20.89 2.99
N SER A 90 -14.70 20.20 3.29
CA SER A 90 -13.60 19.96 2.36
C SER A 90 -13.22 18.48 2.32
N ALA A 91 -12.50 18.05 1.28
CA ALA A 91 -12.01 16.67 1.19
C ALA A 91 -11.05 16.32 2.35
N GLU A 92 -10.24 17.28 2.78
CA GLU A 92 -9.34 17.16 3.92
C GLU A 92 -10.12 16.94 5.23
N GLU A 93 -11.14 17.77 5.48
CA GLU A 93 -11.97 17.66 6.68
C GLU A 93 -12.72 16.32 6.71
N ILE A 94 -13.26 15.90 5.56
CA ILE A 94 -13.92 14.60 5.41
C ILE A 94 -12.93 13.46 5.71
N ALA A 95 -11.70 13.52 5.19
CA ALA A 95 -10.69 12.50 5.42
C ALA A 95 -10.27 12.42 6.90
N LEU A 96 -10.02 13.57 7.55
CA LEU A 96 -9.65 13.62 8.96
C LEU A 96 -10.79 13.13 9.87
N ASN A 97 -12.04 13.50 9.56
CA ASN A 97 -13.21 13.02 10.28
C ASN A 97 -13.38 11.51 10.12
N PHE A 98 -13.17 10.96 8.92
CA PHE A 98 -13.19 9.52 8.72
C PHE A 98 -12.11 8.83 9.54
N ILE A 99 -10.86 9.28 9.44
CA ILE A 99 -9.73 8.65 10.15
C ILE A 99 -9.94 8.67 11.67
N SER A 100 -10.34 9.82 12.21
CA SER A 100 -10.51 10.01 13.65
C SER A 100 -11.63 9.16 14.23
N ASN A 101 -12.77 9.07 13.52
CA ASN A 101 -13.95 8.37 14.02
C ASN A 101 -13.89 6.87 13.72
N GLU A 102 -13.38 6.47 12.55
CA GLU A 102 -13.49 5.09 12.06
C GLU A 102 -12.23 4.25 12.31
N LEU A 103 -11.06 4.88 12.39
CA LEU A 103 -9.78 4.15 12.43
C LEU A 103 -9.08 4.24 13.79
N GLY A 104 -9.63 4.97 14.76
CA GLY A 104 -9.02 5.16 16.09
C GLY A 104 -8.77 3.83 16.83
N GLY A 105 -9.61 2.82 16.62
CA GLY A 105 -9.44 1.48 17.20
C GLY A 105 -8.17 0.74 16.75
N PHE A 106 -7.51 1.19 15.68
CA PHE A 106 -6.27 0.60 15.16
C PHE A 106 -5.01 1.30 15.67
N GLY A 107 -5.13 2.22 16.63
CA GLY A 107 -3.97 2.95 17.19
C GLY A 107 -3.23 3.75 16.14
N LEU A 108 -3.98 4.53 15.34
CA LEU A 108 -3.41 5.56 14.48
C LEU A 108 -3.26 6.84 15.29
N ASP A 109 -2.09 7.46 15.22
CA ASP A 109 -1.89 8.79 15.78
C ASP A 109 -2.29 9.82 14.73
N VAL A 110 -3.48 10.40 14.91
CA VAL A 110 -4.04 11.38 13.97
C VAL A 110 -3.25 12.69 14.01
N ASP A 111 -2.62 13.00 15.15
CA ASP A 111 -1.87 14.24 15.33
C ASP A 111 -0.55 14.23 14.55
N GLU A 112 -0.05 13.04 14.17
CA GLU A 112 1.12 12.86 13.31
C GLU A 112 0.79 12.92 11.81
N LEU A 113 -0.47 13.15 11.43
CA LEU A 113 -0.88 13.22 10.02
C LEU A 113 -0.65 14.61 9.45
N PHE A 114 -0.03 14.65 8.27
CA PHE A 114 0.18 15.88 7.51
C PHE A 114 -0.51 15.77 6.15
N VAL A 115 -1.19 16.85 5.76
CA VAL A 115 -1.79 16.93 4.43
C VAL A 115 -0.68 17.26 3.44
N TYR A 116 -0.43 16.34 2.53
CA TYR A 116 0.47 16.60 1.41
C TYR A 116 -0.33 17.28 0.30
N ALA A 117 -0.02 18.55 0.02
CA ALA A 117 -0.57 19.21 -1.15
C ALA A 117 -0.01 18.53 -2.40
N THR A 118 -0.88 17.88 -3.19
CA THR A 118 -0.49 17.38 -4.52
C THR A 118 0.04 18.57 -5.33
N PRO A 119 1.26 18.51 -5.90
CA PRO A 119 1.73 19.57 -6.78
C PRO A 119 0.71 19.74 -7.92
N GLU A 120 0.31 20.97 -8.23
CA GLU A 120 -0.48 21.22 -9.44
C GLU A 120 0.30 20.64 -10.63
N THR A 121 -0.26 19.61 -11.26
CA THR A 121 0.23 19.11 -12.53
C THR A 121 0.14 20.26 -13.53
N LYS A 122 1.30 20.86 -13.85
CA LYS A 122 1.46 21.82 -14.94
C LYS A 122 1.18 21.19 -16.29
#